data_AF-A0A7X5DI62-F1
#
_entry.id   AF-A0A7X5DI62-F1
#
_cell.length_a   1.000
_cell.length_b   1.000
_cell.length_c   1.000
_cell.angle_alpha   90.00
_cell.angle_beta   90.00
_cell.angle_gamma   90.00
#
_symmetry.space_group_name_H-M   'P 1'
#
loop_
_entity.id
_entity.type
_entity.pdbx_description
1 polymer ?
#
loop_
_entity_poly.entity_id
_entity_poly.type
_entity_poly.pdbx_seq_one_letter_code
_entity_poly.pdbx_strand_id
1 'polypeptide(L)'
;METEVSIVAFSSVAQGGLGLVPPKLNEPVMLSARAKEATGLSRVVCDWLWPEARVAVEYDGRDSHASPQQQARDARKRDALRIDGFDLTVITSSQFHHVTQCTALLLGVGCRVGPRKRKLSAEHAPRHLTLRKQVRAHHREHFPFRFKKSRP
;
A
#
# COMPACT_ATOMS: atom_id res chain seq x y z
N MET A 1 -7.35 7.92 -0.43
CA MET A 1 -7.26 6.46 -0.64
C MET A 1 -6.04 5.88 0.05
N GLU A 2 -4.82 6.39 -0.16
CA GLU A 2 -3.65 6.03 0.67
C GLU A 2 -3.92 6.14 2.17
N THR A 3 -4.53 7.24 2.62
CA THR A 3 -4.94 7.41 4.02
C THR A 3 -5.90 6.31 4.49
N GLU A 4 -6.80 5.84 3.61
CA GLU A 4 -7.71 4.75 3.94
C GLU A 4 -6.95 3.42 4.10
N VAL A 5 -5.98 3.15 3.22
CA VAL A 5 -5.08 1.99 3.32
C VAL A 5 -4.33 2.05 4.65
N SER A 6 -3.76 3.19 5.01
CA SER A 6 -3.03 3.38 6.27
C SER A 6 -3.90 3.08 7.48
N ILE A 7 -5.12 3.63 7.54
CA ILE A 7 -6.02 3.41 8.68
C ILE A 7 -6.38 1.92 8.77
N VAL A 8 -6.73 1.28 7.66
CA VAL A 8 -7.07 -0.15 7.61
C VAL A 8 -5.89 -1.03 8.02
N ALA A 9 -4.69 -0.74 7.53
CA ALA A 9 -3.51 -1.55 7.75
C ALA A 9 -2.96 -1.43 9.17
N PHE A 10 -2.86 -0.20 9.70
CA PHE A 10 -2.08 0.07 10.92
C PHE A 10 -2.92 0.27 12.17
N SER A 11 -4.23 0.54 12.05
CA SER A 11 -5.11 0.58 13.23
C SER A 11 -5.12 -0.78 13.94
N SER A 12 -5.31 -0.77 15.25
CA SER A 12 -5.31 -1.99 16.05
C SER A 12 -6.40 -2.97 15.60
N VAL A 13 -6.18 -4.26 15.85
CA VAL A 13 -7.20 -5.32 15.63
C VAL A 13 -8.46 -5.05 16.43
N ALA A 14 -8.33 -4.46 17.63
CA ALA A 14 -9.46 -4.08 18.48
C ALA A 14 -10.40 -3.05 17.81
N GLN A 15 -9.82 -2.10 17.06
CA GLN A 15 -10.53 -1.08 16.28
C GLN A 15 -10.97 -1.58 14.89
N GLY A 16 -10.73 -2.86 14.55
CA GLY A 16 -11.04 -3.43 13.24
C GLY A 16 -9.94 -3.27 12.19
N GLY A 17 -8.79 -2.69 12.52
CA GLY A 17 -7.63 -2.66 11.61
C GLY A 17 -6.90 -4.00 11.57
N LEU A 18 -5.80 -4.06 10.83
CA LEU A 18 -4.93 -5.25 10.74
C LEU A 18 -3.72 -5.18 11.68
N GLY A 19 -3.50 -4.03 12.31
CA GLY A 19 -2.48 -3.75 13.32
C GLY A 19 -1.05 -3.94 12.83
N LEU A 20 -0.78 -3.80 11.52
CA LEU A 20 0.57 -3.96 10.94
C LEU A 20 1.57 -3.07 11.68
N VAL A 21 2.82 -3.51 11.77
CA VAL A 21 3.91 -2.69 12.31
C VAL A 21 3.96 -1.39 11.50
N PRO A 22 3.97 -0.21 12.14
CA PRO A 22 4.00 1.06 11.40
C PRO A 22 5.23 1.16 10.47
N PRO A 23 5.05 1.55 9.20
CA PRO A 23 6.14 1.80 8.26
C PRO A 23 6.68 3.22 8.38
N LYS A 24 7.81 3.48 7.71
CA LYS A 24 8.20 4.84 7.32
C LYS A 24 7.36 5.26 6.12
N LEU A 25 6.80 6.47 6.17
CA LEU A 25 5.92 7.00 5.11
C LEU A 25 6.71 7.89 4.16
N ASN A 26 6.54 7.69 2.85
CA ASN A 26 7.16 8.52 1.81
C ASN A 26 8.68 8.66 1.98
N GLU A 27 9.32 7.64 2.55
CA GLU A 27 10.76 7.65 2.82
C GLU A 27 11.52 7.37 1.51
N PRO A 28 12.51 8.21 1.16
CA PRO A 28 13.36 7.94 0.01
C PRO A 28 14.25 6.71 0.24
N VAL A 29 14.26 5.81 -0.73
CA VAL A 29 15.22 4.71 -0.82
C VAL A 29 16.33 5.12 -1.77
N MET A 30 17.55 5.22 -1.24
CA MET A 30 18.75 5.40 -2.06
C MET A 30 19.10 4.08 -2.73
N LEU A 31 19.25 4.11 -4.05
CA LEU A 31 19.49 2.91 -4.85
C LEU A 31 20.99 2.60 -4.97
N SER A 32 21.32 1.32 -5.04
CA SER A 32 22.70 0.88 -5.27
C SER A 32 23.22 1.31 -6.64
N ALA A 33 24.54 1.33 -6.80
CA ALA A 33 25.17 1.59 -8.10
C ALA A 33 24.66 0.62 -9.18
N ARG A 34 24.43 -0.66 -8.82
CA ARG A 34 23.89 -1.68 -9.71
C ARG A 34 22.46 -1.38 -10.16
N ALA A 35 21.58 -1.00 -9.23
CA ALA A 35 20.21 -0.62 -9.58
C ALA A 35 20.18 0.65 -10.44
N LYS A 36 21.04 1.62 -10.13
CA LYS A 36 21.19 2.85 -10.92
C LYS A 36 21.66 2.57 -12.34
N GLU A 37 22.67 1.71 -12.52
CA GLU A 37 23.17 1.32 -13.84
C GLU A 37 22.08 0.63 -14.68
N ALA A 38 21.32 -0.29 -14.08
CA ALA A 38 20.32 -1.06 -14.80
C ALA A 38 19.04 -0.27 -15.12
N THR A 39 18.66 0.72 -14.30
CA THR A 39 17.35 1.38 -14.38
C THR A 39 17.41 2.89 -14.62
N GLY A 40 18.59 3.49 -14.48
CA GLY A 40 18.79 4.95 -14.51
C GLY A 40 18.30 5.69 -13.26
N LEU A 41 17.79 4.99 -12.24
CA LEU A 41 17.24 5.61 -11.03
C LEU A 41 18.29 5.63 -9.91
N SER A 42 18.54 6.79 -9.30
CA SER A 42 19.41 6.92 -8.12
C SER A 42 18.66 6.87 -6.80
N ARG A 43 17.35 7.16 -6.82
CA ARG A 43 16.46 7.12 -5.67
C ARG A 43 15.03 6.86 -6.09
N VAL A 44 14.24 6.30 -5.17
CA VAL A 44 12.78 6.13 -5.31
C VAL A 44 12.10 6.49 -4.00
N VAL A 45 10.80 6.80 -4.05
CA VAL A 45 9.97 7.05 -2.85
C VAL A 45 8.84 6.04 -2.85
N CYS A 46 8.64 5.35 -1.73
CA CYS A 46 7.55 4.40 -1.54
C CYS A 46 6.57 4.94 -0.50
N ASP A 47 5.27 4.66 -0.68
CA ASP A 47 4.22 5.16 0.21
C ASP A 47 4.42 4.62 1.63
N TRP A 48 4.74 3.34 1.75
CA TRP A 48 5.04 2.66 3.00
C TRP A 48 6.31 1.80 2.87
N LEU A 49 7.28 2.02 3.76
CA LEU A 49 8.58 1.36 3.73
C LEU A 49 8.93 0.73 5.09
N TRP A 50 9.40 -0.52 5.06
CA TRP A 50 10.09 -1.18 6.16
C TRP A 50 11.53 -1.49 5.74
N PRO A 51 12.49 -0.56 5.98
CA PRO A 51 13.86 -0.69 5.49
C PRO A 51 14.56 -1.97 5.95
N GLU A 52 14.40 -2.31 7.23
CA GLU A 52 15.06 -3.45 7.86
C GLU A 52 14.56 -4.78 7.30
N ALA A 53 13.26 -4.86 6.97
CA ALA A 53 12.65 -6.02 6.34
C ALA A 53 12.78 -6.03 4.80
N ARG A 54 13.31 -4.94 4.21
CA ARG A 54 13.32 -4.70 2.75
C ARG A 54 11.95 -4.89 2.10
N VAL A 55 10.89 -4.37 2.73
CA VAL A 55 9.53 -4.43 2.17
C VAL A 55 9.04 -3.02 1.87
N ALA A 56 8.42 -2.85 0.71
CA ALA A 56 7.74 -1.63 0.32
C ALA A 56 6.30 -1.95 -0.12
N VAL A 57 5.39 -1.01 0.15
CA VAL A 57 4.02 -1.06 -0.38
C VAL A 57 3.73 0.25 -1.10
N GLU A 58 3.04 0.15 -2.22
CA GLU A 58 2.56 1.29 -2.99
C GLU A 58 1.07 1.15 -3.27
N TYR A 59 0.34 2.27 -3.20
CA TYR A 59 -1.04 2.34 -3.61
C TYR A 59 -1.14 2.88 -5.02
N ASP A 60 -1.67 2.06 -5.94
CA ASP A 60 -2.00 2.52 -7.29
C ASP A 60 -3.47 2.96 -7.34
N GLY A 61 -3.67 4.25 -7.17
CA GLY A 61 -4.99 4.88 -7.23
C GLY A 61 -5.50 5.15 -8.64
N ARG A 62 -4.77 4.77 -9.70
CA ARG A 62 -5.18 5.08 -11.07
C ARG A 62 -6.17 4.05 -11.59
N ASP A 63 -7.32 4.54 -12.06
CA ASP A 63 -8.27 3.73 -12.80
C ASP A 63 -7.76 3.56 -14.25
N SER A 64 -7.14 2.42 -14.54
CA SER A 64 -6.95 1.79 -15.87
C SER A 64 -6.29 2.57 -17.03
N HIS A 65 -5.92 3.85 -16.87
CA HIS A 65 -5.39 4.70 -17.95
C HIS A 65 -3.99 5.26 -17.63
N ALA A 66 -3.06 4.40 -17.21
CA ALA A 66 -1.66 4.81 -17.08
C ALA A 66 -1.04 4.98 -18.48
N SER A 67 -0.39 6.12 -18.74
CA SER A 67 0.32 6.33 -20.02
C SER A 67 1.50 5.35 -20.16
N PRO A 68 1.96 5.04 -21.38
CA PRO A 68 3.12 4.19 -21.58
C PRO A 68 4.37 4.68 -20.82
N GLN A 69 4.56 6.00 -20.71
CA GLN A 69 5.66 6.60 -19.97
C GLN A 69 5.54 6.33 -18.46
N GLN A 70 4.32 6.38 -17.90
CA GLN A 70 4.10 6.03 -16.50
C GLN A 70 4.34 4.55 -16.24
N GLN A 71 3.85 3.67 -17.11
CA GLN A 71 4.08 2.23 -17.00
C GLN A 71 5.58 1.90 -17.04
N ALA A 72 6.33 2.54 -17.95
CA ALA A 72 7.79 2.39 -18.03
C ALA A 72 8.49 2.90 -16.76
N ARG A 73 8.03 4.01 -16.17
CA ARG A 73 8.57 4.53 -14.91
C ARG A 73 8.32 3.58 -13.75
N ASP A 74 7.10 3.06 -13.63
CA ASP A 74 6.71 2.13 -12.56
C ASP A 74 7.44 0.78 -12.70
N ALA A 75 7.66 0.33 -13.94
CA ALA A 75 8.49 -0.84 -14.23
C ALA A 75 9.94 -0.63 -13.78
N ARG A 76 10.59 0.48 -14.16
CA ARG A 76 11.96 0.81 -13.72
C ARG A 76 12.08 0.90 -12.20
N LYS A 77 11.09 1.51 -11.54
CA LYS A 77 11.05 1.60 -10.08
C LYS A 77 11.00 0.21 -9.43
N ARG A 78 10.10 -0.66 -9.91
CA ARG A 78 9.97 -2.04 -9.45
C ARG A 78 11.26 -2.83 -9.67
N ASP A 79 11.90 -2.68 -10.83
CA ASP A 79 13.16 -3.35 -11.13
C ASP A 79 14.31 -2.86 -10.26
N ALA A 80 14.40 -1.56 -10.00
CA ALA A 80 15.42 -0.97 -9.15
C ALA A 80 15.32 -1.51 -7.70
N LEU A 81 14.10 -1.48 -7.14
CA LEU A 81 13.82 -2.03 -5.83
C LEU A 81 14.13 -3.53 -5.76
N ARG A 82 13.73 -4.30 -6.77
CA ARG A 82 14.01 -5.74 -6.86
C ARG A 82 15.52 -6.03 -6.92
N ILE A 83 16.30 -5.26 -7.68
CA ILE A 83 17.76 -5.39 -7.74
C ILE A 83 18.39 -5.16 -6.37
N ASP A 84 17.87 -4.19 -5.62
CA ASP A 84 18.30 -3.90 -4.25
C ASP A 84 17.66 -4.81 -3.19
N GLY A 85 16.99 -5.89 -3.62
CA GLY A 85 16.43 -6.91 -2.74
C GLY A 85 15.19 -6.48 -1.98
N PHE A 86 14.50 -5.43 -2.42
CA PHE A 86 13.21 -5.03 -1.88
C PHE A 86 12.07 -5.85 -2.47
N ASP A 87 11.15 -6.24 -1.60
CA ASP A 87 9.88 -6.84 -1.94
C ASP A 87 8.79 -5.75 -2.02
N LEU A 88 8.42 -5.38 -3.24
CA LEU A 88 7.41 -4.36 -3.52
C LEU A 88 6.03 -5.00 -3.72
N THR A 89 5.07 -4.64 -2.87
CA THR A 89 3.65 -4.97 -3.06
C THR A 89 2.88 -3.75 -3.53
N VAL A 90 2.30 -3.82 -4.73
CA VAL A 90 1.39 -2.76 -5.23
C VAL A 90 -0.05 -3.15 -4.92
N ILE A 91 -0.79 -2.26 -4.28
CA ILE A 91 -2.22 -2.40 -3.97
C ILE A 91 -2.99 -1.44 -4.88
N THR A 92 -3.73 -1.99 -5.84
CA THR A 92 -4.56 -1.16 -6.72
C THR A 92 -5.83 -0.68 -6.01
N SER A 93 -6.46 0.35 -6.56
CA SER A 93 -7.81 0.80 -6.16
C SER A 93 -8.83 -0.35 -6.11
N SER A 94 -8.86 -1.21 -7.14
CA SER A 94 -9.77 -2.35 -7.21
C SER A 94 -9.49 -3.40 -6.13
N GLN A 95 -8.22 -3.76 -5.92
CA GLN A 95 -7.81 -4.69 -4.87
C GLN A 95 -8.10 -4.13 -3.48
N PHE A 96 -7.89 -2.83 -3.27
CA PHE A 96 -8.22 -2.17 -2.03
C PHE A 96 -9.73 -2.23 -1.76
N HIS A 97 -10.58 -1.96 -2.75
CA HIS A 97 -12.03 -2.01 -2.56
C HIS A 97 -12.58 -3.43 -2.38
N HIS A 98 -11.87 -4.45 -2.85
CA HIS A 98 -12.22 -5.84 -2.60
C HIS A 98 -11.69 -6.32 -1.24
N VAL A 99 -12.55 -6.34 -0.21
CA VAL A 99 -12.17 -6.59 1.21
C VAL A 99 -11.26 -7.81 1.39
N THR A 100 -11.60 -8.95 0.78
CA THR A 100 -10.80 -10.19 0.88
C THR A 100 -9.41 -10.05 0.26
N GLN A 101 -9.31 -9.46 -0.94
CA GLN A 101 -8.03 -9.26 -1.64
C GLN A 101 -7.15 -8.29 -0.85
N CYS A 102 -7.70 -7.15 -0.45
CA CYS A 102 -7.01 -6.16 0.38
C CYS A 102 -6.47 -6.79 1.68
N THR A 103 -7.32 -7.54 2.39
CA THR A 103 -6.94 -8.20 3.65
C THR A 103 -5.83 -9.22 3.44
N ALA A 104 -5.93 -10.06 2.40
CA ALA A 104 -4.91 -11.05 2.08
C ALA A 104 -3.56 -10.40 1.74
N LEU A 105 -3.55 -9.36 0.89
CA LEU A 105 -2.34 -8.63 0.52
C LEU A 105 -1.67 -7.98 1.75
N LEU A 106 -2.45 -7.26 2.57
CA LEU A 106 -1.92 -6.58 3.75
C LEU A 106 -1.46 -7.56 4.84
N LEU A 107 -2.15 -8.67 5.06
CA LEU A 107 -1.66 -9.71 5.98
C LEU A 107 -0.38 -10.38 5.46
N GLY A 108 -0.27 -10.58 4.14
CA GLY A 108 0.95 -11.05 3.50
C GLY A 108 2.13 -10.10 3.71
N VAL A 109 1.91 -8.78 3.62
CA VAL A 109 2.90 -7.76 4.04
C VAL A 109 3.22 -7.90 5.53
N GLY A 110 2.19 -7.98 6.38
CA GLY A 110 2.33 -8.10 7.83
C GLY A 110 3.21 -9.27 8.29
N CYS A 111 3.15 -10.41 7.60
CA CYS A 111 4.01 -11.58 7.87
C CYS A 111 5.49 -11.35 7.55
N ARG A 112 5.82 -10.42 6.65
CA ARG A 112 7.20 -10.13 6.23
C ARG A 112 7.85 -9.04 7.09
N VAL A 113 7.06 -8.10 7.60
CA VAL A 113 7.57 -6.87 8.25
C VAL A 113 7.53 -6.88 9.78
N GLY A 114 6.96 -7.93 10.37
CA GLY A 114 6.77 -7.99 11.81
C GLY A 114 6.62 -9.41 12.33
N PRO A 115 6.48 -9.57 13.65
CA PRO A 115 6.31 -10.88 14.26
C PRO A 115 5.03 -11.54 13.75
N ARG A 116 5.06 -12.87 13.66
CA ARG A 116 3.90 -13.67 13.27
C ARG A 116 2.74 -13.40 14.23
N LYS A 117 1.63 -12.87 13.70
CA LYS A 117 0.45 -12.56 14.49
C LYS A 117 -0.43 -13.78 14.72
N ARG A 118 -1.21 -13.73 15.81
CA ARG A 118 -2.30 -14.66 16.05
C ARG A 118 -3.34 -14.54 14.93
N LYS A 119 -4.05 -15.64 14.65
CA LYS A 119 -5.18 -15.64 13.72
C LYS A 119 -6.21 -14.61 14.17
N LEU A 120 -6.77 -13.86 13.22
CA LEU A 120 -7.87 -12.94 13.48
C LEU A 120 -9.08 -13.74 13.96
N SER A 121 -9.76 -13.26 14.99
CA SER A 121 -10.97 -13.90 15.51
C SER A 121 -12.15 -13.69 14.54
N ALA A 122 -13.19 -14.51 14.66
CA ALA A 122 -14.43 -14.32 13.88
C ALA A 122 -15.06 -12.94 14.13
N GLU A 123 -14.89 -12.39 15.34
CA GLU A 123 -15.36 -11.05 15.71
C GLU A 123 -14.60 -9.91 15.04
N HIS A 124 -13.41 -10.17 14.48
CA HIS A 124 -12.65 -9.14 13.76
C HIS A 124 -13.35 -8.73 12.48
N ALA A 125 -13.93 -9.67 11.73
CA ALA A 125 -14.57 -9.40 10.45
C ALA A 125 -15.65 -8.30 10.50
N PRO A 126 -16.65 -8.34 11.42
CA PRO A 126 -17.64 -7.25 11.50
C PRO A 126 -17.03 -5.91 11.92
N ARG A 127 -16.01 -5.89 12.78
CA ARG A 127 -15.29 -4.67 13.16
C ARG A 127 -14.51 -4.10 11.97
N HIS A 128 -13.87 -4.97 11.19
CA HIS A 128 -13.13 -4.60 10.00
C HIS A 128 -14.03 -3.94 8.94
N LEU A 129 -15.20 -4.54 8.66
CA LEU A 129 -16.18 -3.96 7.75
C LEU A 129 -16.70 -2.61 8.25
N THR A 130 -16.93 -2.49 9.57
CA THR A 130 -17.34 -1.23 10.20
C THR A 130 -16.28 -0.14 10.04
N LEU A 131 -15.02 -0.44 10.34
CA LEU A 131 -13.90 0.50 10.16
C LEU A 131 -13.80 0.96 8.71
N ARG A 132 -13.84 0.03 7.74
CA ARG A 132 -13.79 0.38 6.31
C ARG A 132 -14.93 1.30 5.90
N LYS A 133 -16.14 1.08 6.41
CA LYS A 133 -17.30 1.95 6.16
C LYS A 133 -17.08 3.35 6.73
N GLN A 134 -16.61 3.45 7.97
CA GLN A 134 -16.33 4.73 8.65
C GLN A 134 -15.24 5.53 7.91
N VAL A 135 -14.13 4.88 7.59
CA VAL A 135 -13.00 5.49 6.88
C VAL A 135 -13.44 6.02 5.51
N ARG A 136 -14.21 5.23 4.77
CA ARG A 136 -14.73 5.64 3.46
C ARG A 136 -15.73 6.79 3.55
N ALA A 137 -16.60 6.79 4.57
CA ALA A 137 -17.54 7.87 4.81
C ALA A 137 -16.80 9.18 5.13
N HIS A 138 -15.85 9.12 6.08
CA HIS A 138 -15.03 10.26 6.47
C HIS A 138 -14.24 10.84 5.30
N HIS A 139 -13.58 9.98 4.51
CA HIS A 139 -12.79 10.43 3.36
C HIS A 139 -13.68 11.04 2.26
N ARG A 140 -14.91 10.55 2.05
CA ARG A 140 -15.88 11.17 1.11
C ARG A 140 -16.35 12.55 1.56
N GLU A 141 -16.59 12.71 2.87
CA GLU A 141 -17.05 13.96 3.46
C GLU A 141 -15.96 15.04 3.40
N HIS A 142 -14.72 14.68 3.72
CA HIS A 142 -13.61 15.64 3.84
C HIS A 142 -12.82 15.83 2.53
N PHE A 143 -12.89 14.86 1.60
CA PHE A 143 -12.17 14.92 0.31
C PHE A 143 -13.10 14.62 -0.89
N PRO A 144 -14.20 15.38 -1.08
CA PRO A 144 -15.23 15.08 -2.08
C PRO A 144 -14.71 15.17 -3.53
N PHE A 145 -13.69 15.99 -3.79
CA PHE A 145 -13.11 16.16 -5.13
C PHE A 145 -12.46 14.90 -5.70
N ARG A 146 -12.02 13.95 -4.85
CA ARG A 146 -11.45 12.67 -5.29
C ARG A 146 -12.50 11.66 -5.77
N PHE A 147 -13.79 11.95 -5.61
CA PHE A 147 -14.90 11.08 -6.01
C PHE A 147 -15.78 11.67 -7.12
N LYS A 148 -15.49 12.88 -7.60
CA LYS A 148 -16.15 13.42 -8.79
C LYS A 148 -15.64 12.66 -10.01
N LYS A 149 -16.46 11.77 -10.57
CA LYS A 149 -16.29 11.33 -11.96
C LYS A 149 -16.22 12.60 -12.81
N SER A 150 -15.16 12.77 -13.60
CA SER A 150 -15.19 13.69 -14.72
C SER A 150 -16.46 13.37 -15.52
N ARG A 151 -17.41 14.31 -15.54
CA ARG A 151 -18.56 14.19 -16.43
C ARG A 151 -18.01 14.13 -17.87
N PRO A 152 -18.57 13.26 -18.73
CA PRO A 152 -18.22 13.26 -20.15
C PRO A 152 -18.52 14.62 -20.78
#